data_AF-A0A6J7IPY4-F1
#
_entry.id   AF-A0A6J7IPY4-F1
#
_cell.length_a   1.000
_cell.length_b   1.000
_cell.length_c   1.000
_cell.angle_alpha   90.00
_cell.angle_beta   90.00
_cell.angle_gamma   90.00
#
_symmetry.space_group_name_H-M   'P 1'
#
loop_
_entity.id
_entity.type
_entity.pdbx_description
1 polymer ?
#
loop_
_entity_poly.entity_id
_entity_poly.type
_entity_poly.pdbx_seq_one_letter_code
_entity_poly.pdbx_strand_id
1 'polypeptide(L)'
;MTPMNQPQPALALTANPAPPRDREAQRLLDLWVQLTYRTASAAAHHSPDEASLRDLQLQVEDALSDRLDDPYLVLDELWCWEAALLHTAETPPEACLICRKARLGLPVDLPLPAGLGGGR
;
A
#
# COMPACT_ATOMS: atom_id res chain seq x y z
N MET A 1 -8.24 5.96 -67.41
CA MET A 1 -7.48 5.14 -66.44
C MET A 1 -7.66 5.78 -65.07
N THR A 2 -8.25 5.01 -64.17
CA THR A 2 -8.93 5.38 -62.91
C THR A 2 -7.92 5.49 -61.74
N PRO A 3 -8.14 6.38 -60.74
CA PRO A 3 -7.31 6.44 -59.55
C PRO A 3 -7.69 5.30 -58.59
N MET A 4 -6.71 4.50 -58.13
CA MET A 4 -6.94 3.49 -57.09
C MET A 4 -6.84 4.13 -55.71
N ASN A 5 -8.03 4.35 -55.13
CA ASN A 5 -8.28 4.58 -53.73
C ASN A 5 -7.86 3.32 -52.94
N GLN A 6 -6.90 3.41 -52.01
CA GLN A 6 -6.62 2.34 -51.06
C GLN A 6 -6.98 2.78 -49.62
N PRO A 7 -7.66 1.93 -48.84
CA PRO A 7 -8.19 2.30 -47.54
C PRO A 7 -7.11 2.31 -46.45
N GLN A 8 -7.17 3.33 -45.58
CA GLN A 8 -6.43 3.42 -44.32
C GLN A 8 -6.70 2.20 -43.42
N PRO A 9 -5.68 1.53 -42.88
CA PRO A 9 -5.83 0.73 -41.67
C PRO A 9 -5.81 1.67 -40.47
N ALA A 10 -7.01 2.02 -39.97
CA ALA A 10 -7.18 2.45 -38.59
C ALA A 10 -6.99 1.22 -37.69
N LEU A 11 -5.81 1.07 -37.10
CA LEU A 11 -5.64 0.28 -35.87
C LEU A 11 -5.01 1.19 -34.82
N ALA A 12 -5.90 2.00 -34.25
CA ALA A 12 -5.72 2.60 -32.95
C ALA A 12 -5.62 1.47 -31.91
N LEU A 13 -4.39 1.20 -31.47
CA LEU A 13 -4.12 0.77 -30.10
C LEU A 13 -3.09 1.74 -29.54
N THR A 14 -3.48 3.02 -29.48
CA THR A 14 -3.06 3.84 -28.35
C THR A 14 -3.61 3.13 -27.12
N ALA A 15 -2.78 2.26 -26.52
CA ALA A 15 -2.92 1.96 -25.11
C ALA A 15 -2.93 3.31 -24.44
N ASN A 16 -4.12 3.81 -24.09
CA ASN A 16 -4.20 4.93 -23.18
C ASN A 16 -3.38 4.47 -21.97
N PRO A 17 -2.25 5.13 -21.64
CA PRO A 17 -1.70 4.93 -20.31
C PRO A 17 -2.88 5.20 -19.40
N ALA A 18 -3.20 4.24 -18.53
CA ALA A 18 -4.17 4.49 -17.46
C ALA A 18 -3.87 5.89 -16.90
N PRO A 19 -4.89 6.74 -16.64
CA PRO A 19 -4.65 8.05 -16.04
C PRO A 19 -3.66 7.87 -14.89
N PRO A 20 -2.73 8.79 -14.64
CA PRO A 20 -1.72 8.62 -13.60
C PRO A 20 -2.45 8.39 -12.28
N ARG A 21 -2.69 7.11 -11.97
CA ARG A 21 -3.39 6.66 -10.77
C ARG A 21 -2.62 7.26 -9.61
N ASP A 22 -3.37 7.82 -8.67
CA ASP A 22 -2.90 8.82 -7.72
C ASP A 22 -1.56 8.39 -7.10
N ARG A 23 -0.47 8.96 -7.63
CA ARG A 23 0.89 8.65 -7.18
C ARG A 23 1.05 8.98 -5.70
N GLU A 24 0.26 9.93 -5.20
CA GLU A 24 0.25 10.29 -3.80
C GLU A 24 -0.47 9.22 -2.96
N ALA A 25 -1.59 8.67 -3.42
CA ALA A 25 -2.24 7.55 -2.74
C ALA A 25 -1.32 6.33 -2.63
N GLN A 26 -0.58 5.99 -3.69
CA GLN A 26 0.44 4.93 -3.63
C GLN A 26 1.55 5.26 -2.63
N ARG A 27 2.06 6.51 -2.64
CA ARG A 27 3.10 6.96 -1.71
C ARG A 27 2.63 6.89 -0.26
N LEU A 28 1.39 7.29 0.00
CA LEU A 28 0.75 7.23 1.32
C LEU A 28 0.53 5.79 1.75
N LEU A 29 0.14 4.89 0.85
CA LEU A 29 0.03 3.47 1.14
C LEU A 29 1.39 2.85 1.52
N ASP A 30 2.45 3.13 0.74
CA ASP A 30 3.81 2.67 1.05
C ASP A 30 4.31 3.23 2.39
N LEU A 31 3.94 4.47 2.71
CA LEU A 31 4.27 5.10 3.99
C LEU A 31 3.48 4.49 5.14
N TRP A 32 2.18 4.22 4.94
CA TRP A 32 1.31 3.57 5.93
C TRP A 32 1.89 2.20 6.28
N VAL A 33 2.21 1.36 5.28
CA VAL A 33 2.82 0.03 5.48
C VAL A 33 4.12 0.13 6.29
N GLN A 34 4.95 1.12 5.97
CA GLN A 34 6.20 1.34 6.70
C GLN A 34 5.99 1.75 8.15
N LEU A 35 5.03 2.64 8.41
CA LEU A 35 4.69 3.07 9.76
C LEU A 35 4.07 1.92 10.54
N THR A 36 3.15 1.15 9.96
CA THR A 36 2.50 0.02 10.63
C THR A 36 3.49 -1.01 11.16
N TYR A 37 4.48 -1.45 10.37
CA TYR A 37 5.46 -2.41 10.90
C TYR A 37 6.37 -1.78 11.96
N ARG A 38 6.68 -0.48 11.86
CA ARG A 38 7.51 0.23 12.85
C ARG A 38 6.74 0.41 14.15
N THR A 39 5.46 0.77 14.10
CA THR A 39 4.56 0.87 15.25
C THR A 39 4.40 -0.49 15.91
N ALA A 40 4.11 -1.55 15.14
CA ALA A 40 3.99 -2.91 15.67
C ALA A 40 5.28 -3.40 16.34
N SER A 41 6.44 -3.12 15.72
CA SER A 41 7.74 -3.40 16.33
C SER A 41 7.99 -2.57 17.59
N ALA A 42 7.63 -1.29 17.60
CA ALA A 42 7.81 -0.42 18.75
C ALA A 42 6.98 -0.89 19.94
N ALA A 43 5.71 -1.22 19.71
CA ALA A 43 4.79 -1.73 20.73
C ALA A 43 5.27 -3.08 21.30
N ALA A 44 5.62 -4.02 20.43
CA ALA A 44 6.03 -5.37 20.86
C ALA A 44 7.33 -5.42 21.66
N HIS A 45 8.20 -4.42 21.46
CA HIS A 45 9.54 -4.33 22.05
C HIS A 45 9.71 -3.13 22.99
N HIS A 46 8.60 -2.50 23.43
CA HIS A 46 8.58 -1.41 24.40
C HIS A 46 9.48 -0.21 24.05
N SER A 47 9.50 0.15 22.77
CA SER A 47 10.22 1.34 22.31
C SER A 47 9.51 2.62 22.77
N PRO A 48 10.24 3.65 23.23
CA PRO A 48 9.64 4.94 23.60
C PRO A 48 8.99 5.67 22.41
N ASP A 49 9.32 5.28 21.18
CA ASP A 49 8.81 5.91 19.96
C ASP A 49 7.41 5.44 19.55
N GLU A 50 6.83 4.45 20.25
CA GLU A 50 5.54 3.83 19.90
C GLU A 50 4.44 4.85 19.66
N ALA A 51 4.24 5.77 20.60
CA ALA A 51 3.18 6.78 20.52
C ALA A 51 3.37 7.71 19.30
N SER A 52 4.60 8.20 19.09
CA SER A 52 4.89 9.08 17.95
C SER A 52 4.75 8.37 16.60
N LEU A 53 5.10 7.09 16.52
CA LEU A 53 4.90 6.28 15.31
C LEU A 53 3.41 6.05 15.03
N ARG A 54 2.62 5.76 16.08
CA ARG A 54 1.16 5.63 15.97
C ARG A 54 0.51 6.92 15.50
N ASP A 55 0.91 8.07 16.05
CA ASP A 55 0.38 9.38 15.65
C ASP A 55 0.67 9.69 14.17
N LEU A 56 1.88 9.36 13.69
CA LEU A 56 2.22 9.51 12.26
C LEU A 56 1.40 8.56 11.38
N GLN A 57 1.20 7.31 11.81
CA GLN A 57 0.40 6.33 11.08
C GLN A 57 -1.04 6.81 10.91
N LEU A 58 -1.66 7.35 11.98
CA LEU A 58 -3.01 7.91 11.94
C LEU A 58 -3.13 9.12 11.01
N GLN A 59 -2.13 10.00 10.97
CA GLN A 59 -2.10 11.13 10.02
C GLN A 59 -2.04 10.67 8.56
N VAL A 60 -1.33 9.57 8.29
CA VAL A 60 -1.26 8.99 6.94
C VAL A 60 -2.57 8.30 6.57
N GLU A 61 -3.20 7.62 7.52
CA GLU A 61 -4.52 7.00 7.34
C GLU A 61 -5.60 8.04 7.01
N ASP A 62 -5.62 9.16 7.73
CA ASP A 62 -6.52 10.30 7.46
C ASP A 62 -6.31 10.83 6.03
N ALA A 63 -5.05 11.14 5.68
CA ALA A 63 -4.69 11.61 4.35
C ALA A 63 -5.01 10.60 3.23
N LEU A 64 -4.92 9.29 3.52
CA LEU A 64 -5.26 8.23 2.58
C LEU A 64 -6.78 8.14 2.39
N SER A 65 -7.55 8.25 3.49
CA SER A 65 -9.01 8.18 3.46
C SER A 65 -9.65 9.28 2.59
N ASP A 66 -9.10 10.49 2.62
CA ASP A 66 -9.53 11.62 1.78
C ASP A 66 -9.35 11.38 0.27
N ARG A 67 -8.53 10.39 -0.11
CA ARG A 67 -8.12 10.13 -1.51
C ARG A 67 -8.72 8.86 -2.10
N LEU A 68 -9.34 8.02 -1.29
CA LEU A 68 -9.92 6.76 -1.73
C LEU A 68 -11.40 6.96 -2.09
N ASP A 69 -11.82 6.40 -3.23
CA ASP A 69 -13.23 6.41 -3.65
C ASP A 69 -14.14 5.66 -2.66
N ASP A 70 -13.62 4.58 -2.08
CA ASP A 70 -14.23 3.83 -0.98
C ASP A 70 -13.14 3.50 0.05
N PRO A 71 -12.96 4.35 1.08
CA PRO A 71 -11.93 4.15 2.09
C PRO A 71 -12.08 2.85 2.86
N TYR A 72 -13.32 2.42 3.15
CA TYR A 72 -13.58 1.25 3.99
C TYR A 72 -13.10 -0.04 3.32
N LEU A 73 -13.29 -0.16 2.00
CA LEU A 73 -12.82 -1.34 1.26
C LEU A 73 -11.30 -1.55 1.36
N VAL A 74 -10.52 -0.47 1.45
CA VAL A 74 -9.05 -0.53 1.51
C VAL A 74 -8.56 -0.57 2.95
N LEU A 75 -9.08 0.33 3.79
CA LEU A 75 -8.64 0.47 5.17
C LEU A 75 -8.97 -0.76 6.01
N ASP A 76 -10.10 -1.44 5.78
CA ASP A 76 -10.44 -2.67 6.50
C ASP A 76 -9.40 -3.77 6.29
N GLU A 77 -8.94 -3.96 5.04
CA GLU A 77 -7.90 -4.94 4.71
C GLU A 77 -6.54 -4.56 5.29
N LEU A 78 -6.22 -3.26 5.30
CA LEU A 78 -5.02 -2.73 5.93
C LEU A 78 -5.04 -2.96 7.45
N TRP A 79 -6.15 -2.67 8.12
CA TRP A 79 -6.31 -2.93 9.55
C TRP A 79 -6.28 -4.42 9.89
N CYS A 80 -6.85 -5.28 9.04
CA CYS A 80 -6.71 -6.74 9.20
C CYS A 80 -5.24 -7.16 9.15
N TRP A 81 -4.45 -6.59 8.23
CA TRP A 81 -3.02 -6.85 8.18
C TRP A 81 -2.26 -6.27 9.38
N GLU A 82 -2.57 -5.05 9.82
CA GLU A 82 -2.00 -4.45 11.04
C GLU A 82 -2.25 -5.33 12.26
N ALA A 83 -3.49 -5.80 12.44
CA ALA A 83 -3.87 -6.68 13.54
C ALA A 83 -3.06 -7.99 13.53
N ALA A 84 -2.73 -8.52 12.34
CA ALA A 84 -1.91 -9.72 12.19
C ALA A 84 -0.43 -9.50 12.59
N LEU A 85 0.01 -8.26 12.81
CA LEU A 85 1.34 -7.92 13.29
C LEU A 85 1.40 -7.72 14.81
N LEU A 86 0.27 -7.74 15.52
CA LEU A 86 0.24 -7.60 16.97
C LEU A 86 0.94 -8.79 17.65
N HIS A 87 1.91 -8.47 18.50
CA HIS A 87 2.67 -9.46 19.26
C HIS A 87 3.35 -8.84 20.47
N THR A 88 3.87 -9.70 21.35
CA THR A 88 4.82 -9.35 22.40
C THR A 88 6.10 -10.14 22.17
N ALA A 89 7.25 -9.58 22.52
CA ALA A 89 8.52 -10.27 22.31
C ALA A 89 9.57 -9.87 23.35
N GLU A 90 10.29 -10.88 23.87
CA GLU A 90 11.47 -10.68 24.73
C GLU A 90 12.78 -10.65 23.93
N THR A 91 12.75 -11.15 22.69
CA THR A 91 13.89 -11.07 21.76
C THR A 91 14.08 -9.65 21.24
N PRO A 92 15.29 -9.24 20.85
CA PRO A 92 15.48 -7.94 20.21
C PRO A 92 14.79 -7.87 18.83
N PRO A 93 14.41 -6.67 18.34
CA PRO A 93 13.65 -6.49 17.09
C PRO A 93 14.27 -7.15 15.86
N GLU A 94 15.60 -7.16 15.75
CA GLU A 94 16.34 -7.76 14.64
C GLU A 94 16.25 -9.30 14.60
N ALA A 95 15.92 -9.93 15.72
CA ALA A 95 15.72 -11.38 15.83
C ALA A 95 14.23 -11.78 15.83
N CYS A 96 13.31 -10.82 15.90
CA CYS A 96 11.87 -11.09 15.93
C CYS A 96 11.35 -11.51 14.54
N LEU A 97 10.86 -12.76 14.44
CA LEU A 97 10.34 -13.31 13.17
C LEU A 97 9.12 -12.56 12.65
N ILE A 98 8.26 -12.04 13.53
CA ILE A 98 7.08 -11.26 13.15
C ILE A 98 7.52 -9.92 12.55
N CYS A 99 8.44 -9.21 13.21
CA CYS A 99 9.03 -7.97 12.68
C CYS A 99 9.77 -8.20 11.35
N ARG A 100 10.49 -9.33 11.22
CA ARG A 100 11.17 -9.69 9.98
C ARG A 100 10.18 -9.96 8.84
N LYS A 101 9.07 -10.67 9.12
CA LYS A 101 7.99 -10.92 8.16
C LYS A 101 7.30 -9.62 7.75
N ALA A 102 7.04 -8.72 8.69
CA ALA A 102 6.38 -7.44 8.43
C ALA A 102 7.15 -6.55 7.44
N ARG A 103 8.50 -6.61 7.47
CA ARG A 103 9.37 -5.90 6.51
C ARG A 103 9.28 -6.39 5.07
N LEU A 104 8.66 -7.55 4.83
CA LEU A 104 8.43 -8.05 3.47
C LEU A 104 7.31 -7.29 2.74
N GLY A 105 6.55 -6.46 3.45
CA GLY A 105 5.47 -5.64 2.90
C GLY A 105 4.10 -6.31 2.98
N LEU A 106 3.14 -5.75 2.25
CA LEU A 106 1.79 -6.30 2.16
C LEU A 106 1.78 -7.66 1.45
N PRO A 107 0.90 -8.59 1.85
CA PRO A 107 0.63 -9.80 1.07
C PRO A 107 0.25 -9.45 -0.37
N VAL A 108 0.76 -10.23 -1.33
CA VAL A 108 0.47 -10.02 -2.77
C VAL A 108 -1.02 -10.19 -3.08
N ASP A 109 -1.73 -10.95 -2.24
CA ASP A 109 -3.15 -11.26 -2.40
C ASP A 109 -4.07 -10.32 -1.61
N LEU A 110 -3.55 -9.25 -1.00
CA LEU A 110 -4.41 -8.26 -0.34
C LEU A 110 -5.28 -7.61 -1.43
N PRO A 111 -6.63 -7.59 -1.31
CA PRO A 111 -7.52 -7.14 -2.37
C PRO A 111 -7.56 -5.62 -2.47
N LEU A 112 -6.39 -5.02 -2.70
CA LEU A 112 -6.23 -3.60 -2.94
C LEU A 112 -6.87 -3.26 -4.30
N PRO A 113 -7.50 -2.07 -4.43
CA PRO A 113 -7.98 -1.58 -5.70
C PRO A 113 -6.89 -1.69 -6.77
N ALA A 114 -7.28 -2.07 -7.98
CA ALA A 114 -6.33 -2.29 -9.06
C ALA A 114 -5.39 -1.08 -9.21
N GLY A 115 -4.08 -1.30 -9.10
CA GLY A 115 -3.06 -0.25 -9.15
C GLY A 115 -2.50 0.21 -7.81
N LEU A 116 -3.02 -0.28 -6.67
CA LEU A 116 -2.45 -0.08 -5.33
C LEU A 116 -1.70 -1.32 -4.80
N GLY A 117 -1.82 -2.47 -5.49
CA GLY A 117 -1.13 -3.72 -5.16
C GLY A 117 0.26 -3.83 -5.81
N GLY A 118 1.30 -3.63 -5.01
CA GLY A 118 2.69 -3.83 -5.42
C GLY A 118 3.09 -5.31 -5.38
N GLY A 119 2.90 -6.03 -6.49
CA GLY A 119 3.72 -7.21 -6.77
C GLY A 119 5.15 -6.75 -7.02
N ARG A 120 6.09 -7.18 -6.18
CA ARG A 120 7.53 -7.05 -6.46
C ARG A 120 7.97 -8.09 -7.47
#